data_AF-A0A4Q7JE83-F1
#
_entry.id   AF-A0A4Q7JE83-F1
#
_cell.length_a   1.000
_cell.length_b   1.000
_cell.length_c   1.000
_cell.angle_alpha   90.00
_cell.angle_beta   90.00
_cell.angle_gamma   90.00
#
_symmetry.space_group_name_H-M   'P 1'
#
loop_
_entity.id
_entity.type
_entity.pdbx_description
1 polymer ?
#
loop_
_entity_poly.entity_id
_entity_poly.type
_entity_poly.pdbx_seq_one_letter_code
_entity_poly.pdbx_strand_id
1 'polypeptide(L)'
;MTVVRHTGALLFFLAWWGFGNLYEAIVVMPWLSGLPPGSLVDEFTIGSPVLYFLPIGPLVLILAWTLVPRSRARQATVAATLLTLAMAVSALPILVFNPVLRDPAVSTADVSSAVLNWELVNAVRLLLVAAAAAVLVRLRARLVPPS
;
A
#
# COMPACT_ATOMS: atom_id res chain seq x y z
N MET A 1 -21.79 5.78 -11.09
CA MET A 1 -20.72 6.73 -10.73
C MET A 1 -20.07 7.24 -12.01
N THR A 2 -19.94 8.56 -12.21
CA THR A 2 -19.25 9.12 -13.39
C THR A 2 -17.75 8.82 -13.31
N VAL A 3 -17.04 8.79 -14.45
CA VAL A 3 -15.58 8.55 -14.48
C VAL A 3 -14.83 9.57 -13.61
N VAL A 4 -15.30 10.82 -13.53
CA VAL A 4 -14.74 11.86 -12.66
C VAL A 4 -14.92 11.52 -11.17
N ARG A 5 -16.11 11.08 -10.74
CA ARG A 5 -16.34 10.68 -9.35
C ARG A 5 -15.55 9.41 -9.00
N HIS A 6 -15.44 8.47 -9.94
CA HIS A 6 -14.70 7.22 -9.78
C HIS A 6 -13.21 7.48 -9.57
N THR A 7 -12.60 8.28 -10.45
CA THR A 7 -11.19 8.68 -10.31
C THR A 7 -10.95 9.46 -9.01
N GLY A 8 -11.89 10.32 -8.60
CA GLY A 8 -11.84 11.00 -7.30
C GLY A 8 -11.84 10.04 -6.10
N ALA A 9 -12.77 9.08 -6.08
CA ALA A 9 -12.83 8.06 -5.02
C ALA A 9 -11.56 7.21 -4.98
N LEU A 10 -11.06 6.77 -6.14
CA LEU A 10 -9.83 5.99 -6.24
C LEU A 10 -8.63 6.79 -5.69
N LEU A 11 -8.49 8.06 -6.04
CA LEU A 11 -7.42 8.92 -5.51
C LEU A 11 -7.52 9.10 -3.99
N PHE A 12 -8.73 9.23 -3.44
CA PHE A 12 -8.93 9.30 -1.99
C PHE A 12 -8.45 8.02 -1.29
N PHE A 13 -8.85 6.84 -1.78
CA PHE A 13 -8.41 5.57 -1.20
C PHE A 13 -6.92 5.30 -1.40
N LEU A 14 -6.33 5.78 -2.49
CA LEU A 14 -4.87 5.74 -2.68
C LEU A 14 -4.14 6.62 -1.65
N ALA A 15 -4.66 7.81 -1.36
CA ALA A 15 -4.10 8.68 -0.34
C ALA A 15 -4.19 8.04 1.05
N TRP A 16 -5.33 7.42 1.38
CA TRP A 16 -5.49 6.67 2.63
C TRP A 16 -4.48 5.52 2.70
N TRP A 17 -4.44 4.67 1.67
CA TRP A 17 -3.51 3.53 1.66
C TRP A 17 -2.05 3.99 1.76
N GLY A 18 -1.67 5.01 1.00
CA GLY A 18 -0.35 5.64 1.06
C GLY A 18 -0.02 6.18 2.45
N PHE A 19 -0.96 6.84 3.12
CA PHE A 19 -0.80 7.30 4.49
C PHE A 19 -0.53 6.16 5.46
N GLY A 20 -1.28 5.04 5.36
CA GLY A 20 -1.04 3.87 6.20
C GLY A 20 0.36 3.29 6.04
N ASN A 21 0.81 3.15 4.79
CA ASN A 21 2.16 2.67 4.47
C ASN A 21 3.25 3.63 4.96
N LEU A 22 3.00 4.94 4.95
CA LEU A 22 3.93 5.95 5.47
C LEU A 22 3.96 5.95 7.00
N TYR A 23 2.81 5.75 7.64
CA TYR A 23 2.71 5.60 9.10
C TYR A 23 3.47 4.35 9.57
N GLU A 24 3.34 3.22 8.84
CA GLU A 24 4.16 2.03 9.09
C GLU A 24 5.65 2.37 9.05
N ALA A 25 6.08 3.10 8.01
CA ALA A 25 7.48 3.43 7.81
C ALA A 25 8.09 4.32 8.90
N ILE A 26 7.32 5.33 9.33
CA ILE A 26 7.84 6.39 10.20
C ILE A 26 7.62 6.06 11.68
N VAL A 27 6.55 5.33 12.00
CA VAL A 27 6.13 5.11 13.39
C VAL A 27 6.34 3.66 13.79
N VAL A 28 5.82 2.72 13.01
CA VAL A 28 5.75 1.31 13.42
C VAL A 28 7.11 0.64 13.31
N MET A 29 7.78 0.74 12.16
CA MET A 29 9.06 0.06 11.94
C MET A 29 10.19 0.58 12.85
N PRO A 30 10.32 1.90 13.10
CA PRO A 30 11.29 2.39 14.08
C PRO A 30 10.98 1.98 15.52
N TRP A 31 9.70 1.82 15.87
CA TRP A 31 9.34 1.28 17.18
C TRP A 31 9.68 -0.21 17.29
N LEU A 32 9.36 -1.00 16.25
CA LEU A 32 9.64 -2.44 16.19
C LEU A 32 11.13 -2.76 16.25
N SER A 33 11.98 -1.96 15.61
CA SER A 33 13.43 -2.17 15.64
C SER A 33 14.04 -2.02 17.05
N GLY A 34 13.33 -1.36 17.97
CA GLY A 34 13.73 -1.20 19.37
C GLY A 34 13.23 -2.31 20.30
N LEU A 35 12.44 -3.27 19.81
CA LEU A 35 11.84 -4.32 20.63
C LEU A 35 12.61 -5.65 20.56
N PRO A 36 12.51 -6.50 21.60
CA PRO A 36 13.00 -7.87 21.54
C PRO A 36 12.31 -8.70 20.43
N PRO A 37 12.99 -9.71 19.85
CA PRO A 37 12.36 -10.67 18.94
C PRO A 37 11.07 -11.28 19.51
N GLY A 38 10.06 -11.47 18.67
CA GLY A 38 8.75 -12.02 19.08
C GLY A 38 7.82 -11.05 19.81
N SER A 39 8.14 -9.76 19.88
CA SER A 39 7.30 -8.75 20.55
C SER A 39 6.10 -8.25 19.73
N LEU A 40 5.93 -8.70 18.48
CA LEU A 40 4.79 -8.33 17.65
C LEU A 40 3.51 -9.03 18.11
N VAL A 41 2.48 -8.22 18.38
CA VAL A 41 1.11 -8.70 18.54
C VAL A 41 0.56 -9.30 17.24
N ASP A 42 -0.44 -10.17 17.36
CA ASP A 42 -1.07 -10.85 16.23
C ASP A 42 -1.62 -9.88 15.17
N GLU A 43 -1.57 -10.31 13.91
CA GLU A 43 -1.78 -9.46 12.70
C GLU A 43 -3.12 -8.75 12.65
N PHE A 44 -4.14 -9.33 13.28
CA PHE A 44 -5.52 -8.86 13.25
C PHE A 44 -6.02 -8.37 14.60
N THR A 45 -5.11 -8.06 15.52
CA THR A 45 -5.47 -7.48 16.82
C THR A 45 -5.64 -5.97 16.73
N ILE A 46 -6.51 -5.42 17.59
CA ILE A 46 -6.69 -3.98 17.73
C ILE A 46 -5.35 -3.36 18.12
N GLY A 47 -4.87 -2.41 17.31
CA GLY A 47 -3.53 -1.83 17.43
C GLY A 47 -2.53 -2.33 16.38
N SER A 48 -2.83 -3.42 15.66
CA SER A 48 -2.05 -3.85 14.50
C SER A 48 -2.31 -2.92 13.31
N PRO A 49 -1.28 -2.30 12.71
CA PRO A 49 -1.42 -1.49 11.50
C PRO A 49 -2.07 -2.27 10.35
N VAL A 50 -1.78 -3.58 10.26
CA VAL A 50 -2.32 -4.45 9.21
C VAL A 50 -3.85 -4.49 9.26
N LEU A 51 -4.46 -4.50 10.47
CA LEU A 51 -5.92 -4.51 10.62
C LEU A 51 -6.60 -3.29 9.97
N TYR A 52 -5.96 -2.12 10.04
CA TYR A 52 -6.56 -0.87 9.56
C TYR A 52 -6.33 -0.62 8.06
N PHE A 53 -5.24 -1.12 7.50
CA PHE A 53 -4.83 -0.78 6.14
C PHE A 53 -4.96 -1.92 5.12
N LEU A 54 -5.00 -3.19 5.57
CA LEU A 54 -5.16 -4.35 4.68
C LEU A 54 -6.47 -4.32 3.87
N PRO A 55 -7.65 -3.95 4.43
CA PRO A 55 -8.90 -3.93 3.64
C PRO A 55 -8.90 -2.91 2.49
N ILE A 56 -8.10 -1.83 2.61
CA ILE A 56 -8.05 -0.76 1.60
C ILE A 56 -7.36 -1.23 0.31
N GLY A 57 -6.35 -2.10 0.43
CA GLY A 57 -5.59 -2.61 -0.71
C GLY A 57 -6.46 -3.28 -1.79
N PRO A 58 -7.21 -4.34 -1.46
CA PRO A 58 -8.13 -4.99 -2.40
C PRO A 58 -9.20 -4.03 -2.94
N LEU A 59 -9.72 -3.12 -2.11
CA LEU A 59 -10.71 -2.14 -2.55
C LEU A 59 -10.15 -1.20 -3.63
N VAL A 60 -8.94 -0.68 -3.42
CA VAL A 60 -8.23 0.15 -4.40
C VAL A 60 -8.05 -0.60 -5.72
N LEU A 61 -7.67 -1.88 -5.67
CA LEU A 61 -7.46 -2.71 -6.85
C LEU A 61 -8.76 -2.94 -7.62
N ILE A 62 -9.85 -3.26 -6.92
CA ILE A 62 -11.20 -3.40 -7.51
C ILE A 62 -11.63 -2.08 -8.17
N LEU A 63 -11.46 -0.95 -7.47
CA LEU A 63 -11.81 0.36 -8.01
C LEU A 63 -10.97 0.71 -9.25
N ALA A 64 -9.68 0.37 -9.28
CA ALA A 64 -8.82 0.61 -10.43
C ALA A 64 -9.24 -0.23 -11.65
N TRP A 65 -9.44 -1.53 -11.49
CA TRP A 65 -9.84 -2.39 -12.61
C TRP A 65 -11.26 -2.12 -13.11
N THR A 66 -12.16 -1.72 -12.23
CA THR A 66 -13.52 -1.31 -12.63
C THR A 66 -13.56 0.05 -13.34
N LEU A 67 -12.52 0.88 -13.21
CA LEU A 67 -12.37 2.14 -13.96
C LEU A 67 -11.93 1.91 -15.41
N VAL A 68 -11.18 0.83 -15.68
CA VAL A 68 -10.66 0.50 -17.02
C VAL A 68 -11.76 0.43 -18.09
N PRO A 69 -12.80 -0.42 -17.97
CA PRO A 69 -13.85 -0.50 -19.00
C PRO A 69 -14.73 0.75 -19.05
N ARG A 70 -14.82 1.52 -17.95
CA ARG A 70 -15.64 2.73 -17.85
C ARG A 70 -15.00 3.94 -18.53
N SER A 71 -13.69 4.09 -18.43
CA SER A 71 -12.96 5.20 -19.04
C SER A 71 -12.49 4.89 -20.47
N ARG A 72 -12.20 3.61 -20.76
CA ARG A 72 -11.51 3.15 -21.98
C ARG A 72 -10.18 3.88 -22.26
N ALA A 73 -9.65 4.57 -21.26
CA ALA A 73 -8.43 5.36 -21.38
C ALA A 73 -7.22 4.49 -21.03
N ARG A 74 -6.15 4.58 -21.83
CA ARG A 74 -4.88 3.87 -21.57
C ARG A 74 -4.35 4.14 -20.16
N GLN A 75 -4.56 5.36 -19.65
CA GLN A 75 -4.16 5.79 -18.31
C GLN A 75 -4.82 4.95 -17.21
N ALA A 76 -6.08 4.55 -17.37
CA ALA A 76 -6.76 3.72 -16.38
C ALA A 76 -6.14 2.33 -16.32
N THR A 77 -5.80 1.73 -17.48
CA THR A 77 -5.07 0.45 -17.52
C THR A 77 -3.70 0.57 -16.88
N VAL A 78 -2.92 1.60 -17.20
CA VAL A 78 -1.59 1.82 -16.60
C VAL A 78 -1.69 1.95 -15.08
N ALA A 79 -2.64 2.74 -14.57
CA ALA A 79 -2.85 2.88 -13.14
C ALA A 79 -3.25 1.54 -12.49
N ALA A 80 -4.18 0.79 -13.10
CA ALA A 80 -4.57 -0.52 -12.58
C ALA A 80 -3.42 -1.53 -12.57
N THR A 81 -2.57 -1.55 -13.59
CA THR A 81 -1.36 -2.39 -13.63
C THR A 81 -0.39 -2.02 -12.51
N LEU A 82 -0.08 -0.73 -12.34
CA LEU A 82 0.81 -0.25 -11.27
C LEU A 82 0.30 -0.65 -9.88
N LEU A 83 -1.01 -0.53 -9.65
CA LEU A 83 -1.63 -0.93 -8.38
C LEU A 83 -1.66 -2.45 -8.18
N THR A 84 -1.78 -3.21 -9.26
CA THR A 84 -1.64 -4.67 -9.22
C THR A 84 -0.23 -5.06 -8.80
N LEU A 85 0.79 -4.41 -9.36
CA LEU A 85 2.18 -4.62 -8.97
C LEU A 85 2.43 -4.22 -7.51
N ALA A 86 1.90 -3.07 -7.07
CA ALA A 86 2.00 -2.63 -5.68
C ALA A 86 1.38 -3.66 -4.71
N MET A 87 0.25 -4.26 -5.09
CA MET A 87 -0.40 -5.31 -4.32
C MET A 87 0.43 -6.59 -4.28
N ALA A 88 0.97 -7.02 -5.42
CA ALA A 88 1.83 -8.20 -5.48
C ALA A 88 3.09 -8.04 -4.61
N VAL A 89 3.73 -6.87 -4.66
CA VAL A 89 4.88 -6.54 -3.81
C VAL A 89 4.50 -6.50 -2.32
N SER A 90 3.26 -6.11 -1.98
CA SER A 90 2.75 -6.12 -0.60
C SER A 90 2.60 -7.53 0.00
N ALA A 91 2.72 -8.60 -0.80
CA ALA A 91 2.72 -9.96 -0.28
C ALA A 91 4.05 -10.31 0.43
N LEU A 92 5.18 -9.70 0.02
CA LEU A 92 6.50 -10.02 0.61
C LEU A 92 6.57 -9.67 2.11
N PRO A 93 6.17 -8.48 2.56
CA PRO A 93 6.21 -8.14 3.98
C PRO A 93 5.37 -9.10 4.82
N ILE A 94 4.17 -9.43 4.34
CA ILE A 94 3.21 -10.29 5.04
C ILE A 94 3.72 -11.73 5.12
N LEU A 95 4.15 -12.31 3.99
CA LEU A 95 4.45 -13.73 3.89
C LEU A 95 5.88 -14.08 4.29
N VAL A 96 6.82 -13.14 4.20
CA VAL A 96 8.25 -13.40 4.40
C VAL A 96 8.79 -12.73 5.64
N PHE A 97 8.49 -11.43 5.85
CA PHE A 97 9.13 -10.67 6.92
C PHE A 97 8.34 -10.73 8.23
N ASN A 98 7.00 -10.69 8.17
CA ASN A 98 6.15 -10.76 9.36
C ASN A 98 6.41 -12.02 10.22
N PRO A 99 6.59 -13.22 9.64
CA PRO A 99 6.96 -14.41 10.42
C PRO A 99 8.28 -14.24 11.18
N VAL A 100 9.30 -13.65 10.55
CA VAL A 100 10.61 -13.41 11.19
C VAL A 100 10.49 -12.43 12.36
N LEU A 101 9.73 -11.35 12.17
CA LEU A 101 9.54 -10.35 13.22
C LEU A 101 8.76 -10.89 14.44
N ARG A 102 7.99 -11.97 14.26
CA ARG A 102 7.20 -12.64 15.31
C ARG A 102 7.89 -13.82 15.97
N ASP A 103 8.99 -14.31 15.40
CA ASP A 103 9.68 -15.46 15.94
C ASP A 103 10.53 -15.03 17.15
N PRO A 104 10.29 -15.55 18.37
CA PRO A 104 11.12 -15.25 19.53
C PRO A 104 12.50 -15.93 19.47
N ALA A 105 12.70 -16.91 18.59
CA ALA A 105 13.94 -17.66 18.46
C ALA A 105 14.98 -17.00 17.53
N VAL A 106 14.60 -15.98 16.76
CA VAL A 106 15.54 -15.30 15.85
C VAL A 106 16.42 -14.30 16.59
N SER A 107 17.55 -13.96 15.99
CA SER A 107 18.45 -12.95 16.55
C SER A 107 17.93 -11.52 16.32
N THR A 108 18.42 -10.57 17.12
CA THR A 108 18.17 -9.14 16.90
C THR A 108 18.71 -8.64 15.56
N ALA A 109 19.75 -9.28 15.02
CA ALA A 109 20.29 -8.99 13.69
C ALA A 109 19.33 -9.43 12.57
N ASP A 110 18.67 -10.57 12.74
CA ASP A 110 17.65 -11.06 11.79
C ASP A 110 16.43 -10.14 11.78
N VAL A 111 15.97 -9.71 12.96
CA VAL A 111 14.89 -8.72 13.11
C VAL A 111 15.27 -7.41 12.42
N SER A 112 16.47 -6.89 12.68
CA SER A 112 16.95 -5.64 12.05
C SER A 112 17.00 -5.74 10.53
N SER A 113 17.47 -6.87 10.01
CA SER A 113 17.52 -7.15 8.57
C SER A 113 16.12 -7.27 7.97
N ALA A 114 15.18 -7.92 8.67
CA ALA A 114 13.79 -8.03 8.26
C ALA A 114 13.10 -6.66 8.23
N VAL A 115 13.34 -5.79 9.22
CA VAL A 115 12.83 -4.40 9.24
C VAL A 115 13.39 -3.60 8.06
N LEU A 116 14.69 -3.67 7.78
CA LEU A 116 15.27 -2.98 6.63
C LEU A 116 14.68 -3.46 5.30
N ASN A 117 14.52 -4.77 5.13
CA ASN A 117 13.90 -5.33 3.93
C ASN A 117 12.42 -4.95 3.81
N TRP A 118 11.69 -4.89 4.93
CA TRP A 118 10.32 -4.38 4.97
C TRP A 118 10.26 -2.94 4.46
N GLU A 119 11.13 -2.06 4.95
CA GLU A 119 11.20 -0.66 4.52
C GLU A 119 11.52 -0.52 3.03
N LEU A 120 12.47 -1.28 2.52
CA LEU A 120 12.82 -1.27 1.10
C LEU A 120 11.61 -1.66 0.22
N VAL A 121 10.91 -2.72 0.61
CA VAL A 121 9.71 -3.18 -0.09
C VAL A 121 8.57 -2.15 0.02
N ASN A 122 8.42 -1.52 1.19
CA ASN A 122 7.45 -0.46 1.41
C ASN A 122 7.74 0.77 0.55
N ALA A 123 9.01 1.17 0.41
CA ALA A 123 9.41 2.26 -0.46
C ALA A 123 9.03 1.99 -1.93
N VAL A 124 9.28 0.77 -2.43
CA VAL A 124 8.86 0.35 -3.77
C VAL A 124 7.33 0.42 -3.92
N ARG A 125 6.59 -0.07 -2.93
CA ARG A 125 5.12 0.02 -2.89
C ARG A 125 4.63 1.46 -2.95
N LEU A 126 5.20 2.36 -2.16
CA LEU A 126 4.87 3.80 -2.16
C LEU A 126 5.14 4.46 -3.51
N LEU A 127 6.26 4.13 -4.16
CA LEU A 127 6.59 4.65 -5.49
C LEU A 127 5.57 4.21 -6.55
N LEU A 128 5.16 2.94 -6.53
CA LEU A 128 4.13 2.41 -7.45
C LEU A 128 2.77 3.09 -7.23
N VAL A 129 2.37 3.26 -5.96
CA VAL A 129 1.12 3.96 -5.58
C VAL A 129 1.17 5.43 -6.02
N ALA A 130 2.29 6.13 -5.79
CA ALA A 130 2.48 7.51 -6.20
C ALA A 130 2.43 7.66 -7.73
N ALA A 131 3.08 6.76 -8.47
CA ALA A 131 3.03 6.74 -9.94
C ALA A 131 1.60 6.52 -10.46
N ALA A 132 0.84 5.58 -9.87
CA ALA A 132 -0.55 5.34 -10.22
C ALA A 132 -1.43 6.58 -9.94
N ALA A 133 -1.24 7.22 -8.78
CA ALA A 133 -1.93 8.46 -8.42
C ALA A 133 -1.63 9.58 -9.42
N ALA A 134 -0.37 9.78 -9.82
CA ALA A 134 0.02 10.78 -10.81
C ALA A 134 -0.65 10.55 -12.17
N VAL A 135 -0.74 9.29 -12.62
CA VAL A 135 -1.46 8.91 -13.84
C VAL A 135 -2.95 9.23 -13.74
N LEU A 136 -3.57 8.93 -12.60
CA LEU A 136 -5.00 9.20 -12.36
C LEU A 136 -5.32 10.68 -12.23
N VAL A 137 -4.45 11.49 -11.62
CA VAL A 137 -4.59 12.95 -11.58
C VAL A 137 -4.58 13.52 -13.00
N ARG A 138 -3.65 13.09 -13.84
CA ARG A 138 -3.58 13.50 -15.25
C ARG A 138 -4.82 13.08 -16.04
N LEU A 139 -5.35 11.87 -15.79
CA LEU A 139 -6.60 11.42 -16.40
C LEU A 139 -7.76 12.32 -15.95
N ARG A 140 -7.89 12.59 -14.65
CA ARG A 140 -8.97 13.41 -14.09
C ARG A 140 -8.94 14.84 -14.62
N ALA A 141 -7.76 15.45 -14.73
CA ALA A 141 -7.60 16.80 -15.28
C ALA A 141 -8.08 16.92 -16.74
N ARG A 142 -8.01 15.83 -17.53
CA ARG A 142 -8.56 15.79 -18.90
C ARG A 142 -10.08 15.65 -18.93
N LEU A 143 -10.68 15.14 -17.86
CA LEU A 143 -12.11 14.89 -17.76
C LEU A 143 -12.89 16.07 -17.14
N VAL A 144 -12.20 17.01 -16.49
CA VAL A 144 -12.78 18.21 -15.90
C VAL A 144 -12.30 19.42 -16.73
N PRO A 145 -13.19 20.08 -17.51
CA PRO A 145 -12.81 21.27 -18.27
C PRO A 145 -12.31 22.40 -17.35
N PRO A 146 -11.37 23.25 -17.81
CA PRO A 146 -11.08 24.50 -17.10
C PRO A 146 -12.36 25.36 -17.07
N SER A 147 -12.71 25.83 -15.88
CA SER A 147 -13.81 26.76 -15.61
C SER A 147 -13.52 28.16 -16.12
#